data_AF-A0A3B0R9G4-F1
#
_entry.id   AF-A0A3B0R9G4-F1
#
_cell.length_a   1.000
_cell.length_b   1.000
_cell.length_c   1.000
_cell.angle_alpha   90.00
_cell.angle_beta   90.00
_cell.angle_gamma   90.00
#
_symmetry.space_group_name_H-M   'P 1'
#
loop_
_entity.id
_entity.type
_entity.pdbx_description
1 polymer ?
#
loop_
_entity_poly.entity_id
_entity_poly.type
_entity_poly.pdbx_seq_one_letter_code
_entity_poly.pdbx_strand_id
1 'polypeptide(L)'
;MNLTEPHCGTDLGMLKSKAVPQADGSYKVTGEKIFISSGEHDLTDNIIHMVLARIEGAPAGTKGISLFIVPKVMVNDDGSLGERNSMICSSIEHKMGIHGNSTCTLNFDEATGYLIGEENKGLRLMFVMMNAARLGTGMQGLCQAEAAYQNAAAYAKDRIQGRSLTGPKNPDGAADPIIVH
;
A
#
# COMPACT_ATOMS: atom_id res chain seq x y z
N MET A 1 -1.26 2.48 4.94
CA MET A 1 -0.25 2.27 6.02
C MET A 1 0.98 3.08 5.68
N ASN A 2 1.61 3.76 6.64
CA ASN A 2 2.74 4.66 6.42
C ASN A 2 3.95 4.24 7.26
N LEU A 3 4.90 3.57 6.61
CA LEU A 3 6.08 3.01 7.27
C LEU A 3 7.35 3.64 6.69
N THR A 4 7.55 3.43 5.38
CA THR A 4 8.74 3.77 4.60
C THR A 4 8.99 5.27 4.53
N GLU A 5 10.26 5.65 4.65
CA GLU A 5 10.78 7.02 4.47
C GLU A 5 11.88 7.00 3.38
N PRO A 6 12.28 8.14 2.82
CA PRO A 6 13.28 8.17 1.75
C PRO A 6 14.60 7.45 2.08
N HIS A 7 15.03 7.51 3.34
CA HIS A 7 16.26 6.85 3.81
C HIS A 7 16.01 5.49 4.47
N CYS A 8 14.76 5.01 4.59
CA CYS A 8 14.48 3.71 5.20
C CYS A 8 13.27 2.96 4.61
N GLY A 9 13.51 1.71 4.20
CA GLY A 9 12.48 0.75 3.82
C GLY A 9 12.55 -0.48 4.70
N THR A 10 13.43 -1.42 4.35
CA THR A 10 13.64 -2.67 5.11
C THR A 10 14.04 -2.41 6.57
N ASP A 11 14.91 -1.41 6.80
CA ASP A 11 15.37 -1.05 8.14
C ASP A 11 14.58 0.13 8.73
N LEU A 12 13.37 -0.17 9.22
CA LEU A 12 12.51 0.82 9.88
C LEU A 12 13.09 1.38 11.18
N GLY A 13 14.16 0.80 11.73
CA GLY A 13 14.83 1.33 12.92
C GLY A 13 15.39 2.74 12.72
N MET A 14 15.68 3.10 11.47
CA MET A 14 16.21 4.40 11.05
C MET A 14 15.13 5.47 10.81
N LEU A 15 13.84 5.18 11.02
CA LEU A 15 12.80 6.18 10.79
C LEU A 15 13.03 7.44 11.65
N LYS A 16 12.78 8.59 11.04
CA LYS A 16 12.95 9.94 11.59
C LYS A 16 11.62 10.64 11.86
N SER A 17 10.51 10.15 11.32
CA SER A 17 9.19 10.70 11.67
C SER A 17 9.00 10.65 13.18
N LYS A 18 8.56 11.77 13.75
CA LYS A 18 8.45 11.96 15.20
C LYS A 18 7.01 12.27 15.60
N ALA A 19 6.71 12.01 16.87
CA ALA A 19 5.43 12.32 17.49
C ALA A 19 5.67 13.05 18.82
N VAL A 20 5.16 14.27 18.95
CA VAL A 20 5.28 15.08 20.17
C VAL A 20 3.97 14.98 20.96
N PRO A 21 3.98 14.48 22.21
CA PRO A 21 2.76 14.34 23.01
C PRO A 21 2.14 15.70 23.33
N GLN A 22 0.82 15.75 23.35
CA GLN A 22 0.03 16.94 23.67
C GLN A 22 -0.71 16.76 24.99
N ALA A 23 -1.13 17.88 25.60
CA ALA A 23 -1.83 17.87 26.89
C ALA A 23 -3.21 17.21 26.81
N ASP A 24 -3.83 17.17 25.63
CA ASP A 24 -5.13 16.54 25.38
C ASP A 24 -5.03 15.03 25.08
N GLY A 25 -3.84 14.45 25.17
CA GLY A 25 -3.57 13.03 24.87
C GLY A 25 -3.37 12.73 23.38
N SER A 26 -3.51 13.72 22.50
CA SER A 26 -3.11 13.59 21.10
C SER A 26 -1.59 13.71 20.94
N TYR A 27 -1.10 13.51 19.72
CA TYR A 27 0.28 13.70 19.34
C TYR A 27 0.36 14.58 18.10
N LYS A 28 1.41 15.40 18.01
CA LYS A 28 1.77 16.12 16.79
C LYS A 28 2.80 15.31 16.02
N VAL A 29 2.37 14.75 14.89
CA VAL A 29 3.17 13.88 14.03
C VAL A 29 3.80 14.71 12.92
N THR A 30 5.13 14.63 12.82
CA THR A 30 5.90 15.33 11.79
C THR A 30 6.84 14.36 11.08
N GLY A 31 6.86 14.40 9.75
CA GLY A 31 7.77 13.60 8.93
C GLY A 31 7.29 13.41 7.50
N GLU A 32 8.10 12.71 6.72
CA GLU A 32 7.81 12.37 5.33
C GLU A 32 7.75 10.85 5.17
N LYS A 33 6.76 10.39 4.42
CA LYS A 33 6.51 8.98 4.12
C LYS A 33 6.40 8.78 2.62
N ILE A 34 7.07 7.78 2.08
CA ILE A 34 7.08 7.49 0.64
C ILE A 34 6.48 6.12 0.34
N PHE A 35 6.10 5.93 -0.92
CA PHE A 35 5.51 4.68 -1.42
C PHE A 35 4.23 4.27 -0.71
N ILE A 36 3.41 5.26 -0.36
CA ILE A 36 2.14 5.03 0.34
C ILE A 36 1.06 4.70 -0.68
N SER A 37 0.74 3.41 -0.81
CA SER A 37 -0.39 2.93 -1.60
C SER A 37 -1.71 3.52 -1.09
N SER A 38 -2.51 4.05 -2.00
CA SER A 38 -3.75 4.77 -1.69
C SER A 38 -3.55 5.91 -0.68
N GLY A 39 -2.42 6.61 -0.78
CA GLY A 39 -2.09 7.71 0.14
C GLY A 39 -2.99 8.94 -0.02
N GLU A 40 -3.62 9.12 -1.18
CA GLU A 40 -4.64 10.15 -1.41
C GLU A 40 -5.55 9.72 -2.57
N HIS A 41 -6.83 10.04 -2.48
CA HIS A 41 -7.86 9.84 -3.50
C HIS A 41 -9.18 10.54 -3.13
N ASP A 42 -10.09 10.61 -4.10
CA ASP A 42 -11.44 11.18 -3.99
C ASP A 42 -12.55 10.13 -3.86
N LEU A 43 -12.19 8.84 -3.67
CA LEU A 43 -13.15 7.74 -3.54
C LEU A 43 -13.89 7.68 -2.20
N THR A 44 -13.44 8.41 -1.18
CA THR A 44 -14.00 8.41 0.17
C THR A 44 -13.90 9.80 0.79
N ASP A 45 -14.81 10.12 1.71
CA ASP A 45 -14.84 11.44 2.37
C ASP A 45 -13.65 11.64 3.33
N ASN A 46 -13.11 10.54 3.88
CA ASN A 46 -11.94 10.56 4.77
C ASN A 46 -11.01 9.38 4.50
N ILE A 47 -9.74 9.53 4.88
CA ILE A 47 -8.70 8.50 4.78
C ILE A 47 -8.01 8.41 6.15
N ILE A 48 -7.90 7.18 6.67
CA ILE A 48 -7.31 6.92 7.98
C ILE A 48 -5.87 6.43 7.80
N HIS A 49 -4.90 7.30 8.07
CA HIS A 49 -3.49 6.97 7.94
C HIS A 49 -2.99 6.29 9.21
N MET A 50 -2.60 5.02 9.08
CA MET A 50 -1.85 4.31 10.11
C MET A 50 -0.37 4.66 9.95
N VAL A 51 0.20 5.47 10.83
CA VAL A 51 1.54 6.06 10.69
C VAL A 51 2.50 5.55 11.76
N LEU A 52 3.68 5.06 11.35
CA LEU A 52 4.77 4.79 12.28
C LEU A 52 5.62 6.04 12.50
N ALA A 53 5.78 6.42 13.75
CA ALA A 53 6.64 7.51 14.19
C ALA A 53 7.28 7.18 15.56
N ARG A 54 8.34 7.89 15.90
CA ARG A 54 9.01 7.78 17.20
C ARG A 54 8.51 8.88 18.13
N ILE A 55 8.04 8.52 19.32
CA ILE A 55 7.68 9.53 20.34
C ILE A 55 8.97 10.26 20.75
N GLU A 56 8.91 11.58 20.95
CA GLU A 56 10.06 12.34 21.41
C GLU A 56 10.59 11.79 22.74
N GLY A 57 11.90 11.52 22.80
CA GLY A 57 12.55 10.87 23.95
C GLY A 57 12.49 9.33 23.94
N ALA A 58 11.76 8.69 23.03
CA ALA A 58 11.73 7.24 22.93
C ALA A 58 13.09 6.66 22.48
N PRO A 59 13.43 5.41 22.88
CA PRO A 59 14.69 4.77 22.52
C PRO A 59 14.93 4.73 21.01
N ALA A 60 16.19 4.76 20.57
CA ALA A 60 16.55 4.60 19.15
C ALA A 60 16.21 3.18 18.60
N GLY A 61 16.18 3.04 17.28
CA GLY A 61 15.89 1.77 16.60
C GLY A 61 14.41 1.36 16.66
N THR A 62 14.12 0.11 16.34
CA THR A 62 12.73 -0.39 16.21
C THR A 62 11.96 -0.43 17.53
N LYS A 63 12.67 -0.49 18.66
CA LYS A 63 12.08 -0.54 20.00
C LYS A 63 11.40 0.75 20.43
N GLY A 64 11.68 1.89 19.79
CA GLY A 64 11.02 3.18 20.09
C GLY A 64 9.90 3.56 19.13
N ILE A 65 9.46 2.63 18.27
CA ILE A 65 8.46 2.93 17.25
C ILE A 65 7.06 2.74 17.82
N SER A 66 6.25 3.79 17.71
CA SER A 66 4.82 3.79 18.02
C SER A 66 3.98 3.86 16.75
N LEU A 67 2.70 3.52 16.87
CA LEU A 67 1.74 3.52 15.77
C LEU A 67 0.63 4.52 16.07
N PHE A 68 0.30 5.36 15.10
CA PHE A 68 -0.68 6.42 15.25
C PHE A 68 -1.78 6.32 14.19
N ILE A 69 -3.00 6.66 14.58
CA ILE A 69 -4.06 7.07 13.65
C ILE A 69 -3.86 8.54 13.34
N VAL A 70 -3.70 8.89 12.07
CA VAL A 70 -3.66 10.27 11.59
C VAL A 70 -4.73 10.39 10.52
N PRO A 71 -5.91 10.95 10.83
CA PRO A 71 -6.96 11.07 9.83
C PRO A 71 -6.63 12.21 8.85
N LYS A 72 -7.03 12.08 7.57
CA LYS A 72 -6.91 13.15 6.56
C LYS A 72 -7.76 14.37 6.94
N VAL A 73 -8.96 14.12 7.44
CA VAL A 73 -9.91 15.12 7.96
C VAL A 73 -10.26 14.76 9.39
N MET A 74 -10.25 15.74 10.30
CA MET A 74 -10.60 15.52 11.71
C MET A 74 -12.03 15.01 11.85
N VAL A 75 -12.29 14.24 12.90
CA VAL A 75 -13.61 13.65 13.18
C VAL A 75 -14.11 14.26 14.48
N ASN A 76 -15.31 14.84 14.45
CA ASN A 76 -15.97 15.41 15.61
C ASN A 76 -16.60 14.29 16.48
N ASP A 77 -17.01 14.64 17.70
CA ASP A 77 -17.59 13.66 18.65
C ASP A 77 -18.89 13.00 18.12
N ASP A 78 -19.64 13.68 17.26
CA ASP A 78 -20.85 13.17 16.61
C ASP A 78 -20.56 12.31 15.35
N GLY A 79 -19.28 12.12 15.02
CA GLY A 79 -18.82 11.39 13.84
C GLY A 79 -18.80 12.21 12.55
N SER A 80 -19.23 13.47 12.56
CA SER A 80 -19.12 14.35 11.40
C SER A 80 -17.66 14.72 11.11
N LEU A 81 -17.38 15.07 9.86
CA LEU A 81 -16.05 15.52 9.45
C LEU A 81 -15.86 17.00 9.79
N GLY A 82 -14.74 17.32 10.41
CA GLY A 82 -14.31 18.66 10.75
C GLY A 82 -13.26 19.20 9.77
N GLU A 83 -12.29 19.92 10.32
CA GLU A 83 -11.22 20.55 9.54
C GLU A 83 -10.23 19.55 8.95
N ARG A 84 -9.59 19.93 7.84
CA ARG A 84 -8.51 19.12 7.25
C ARG A 84 -7.32 19.07 8.22
N ASN A 85 -6.77 17.88 8.43
CA ASN A 85 -5.59 17.70 9.26
C ASN A 85 -4.33 18.18 8.52
N SER A 86 -3.24 18.46 9.25
CA SER A 86 -2.00 19.02 8.71
C SER A 86 -1.12 17.97 8.00
N MET A 87 -1.67 17.34 6.96
CA MET A 87 -0.94 16.43 6.09
C MET A 87 -1.33 16.61 4.62
N ILE A 88 -0.36 16.40 3.73
CA ILE A 88 -0.56 16.55 2.29
C ILE A 88 0.09 15.41 1.51
N CYS A 89 -0.49 15.08 0.35
CA CYS A 89 0.17 14.29 -0.67
C CYS A 89 1.01 15.23 -1.55
N SER A 90 2.33 15.18 -1.42
CA SER A 90 3.25 16.08 -2.13
C SER A 90 3.60 15.60 -3.54
N SER A 91 3.58 14.28 -3.77
CA SER A 91 3.84 13.70 -5.09
C SER A 91 3.15 12.35 -5.26
N ILE A 92 3.00 11.95 -6.53
CA ILE A 92 2.54 10.61 -6.92
C ILE A 92 3.59 10.00 -7.84
N GLU A 93 4.00 8.76 -7.55
CA GLU A 93 5.07 8.08 -8.28
C GLU A 93 4.68 7.71 -9.72
N HIS A 94 5.62 7.91 -10.65
CA HIS A 94 5.55 7.40 -12.01
C HIS A 94 6.06 5.95 -12.04
N LYS A 95 5.12 5.00 -12.11
CA LYS A 95 5.40 3.56 -11.96
C LYS A 95 5.41 2.84 -13.30
N MET A 96 5.97 1.62 -13.33
CA MET A 96 5.89 0.71 -14.49
C MET A 96 4.47 0.21 -14.76
N GLY A 97 3.65 0.02 -13.72
CA GLY A 97 2.29 -0.51 -13.80
C GLY A 97 1.46 -0.07 -12.60
N ILE A 98 0.34 -0.78 -12.33
CA ILE A 98 -0.59 -0.51 -11.22
C ILE A 98 -0.99 0.98 -11.11
N HIS A 99 -1.17 1.65 -12.26
CA HIS A 99 -1.37 3.10 -12.33
C HIS A 99 -2.67 3.58 -11.68
N GLY A 100 -3.70 2.73 -11.63
CA GLY A 100 -4.96 3.03 -10.93
C GLY A 100 -4.83 3.09 -9.40
N ASN A 101 -3.69 2.68 -8.84
CA ASN A 101 -3.39 2.89 -7.42
C ASN A 101 -2.45 4.09 -7.27
N SER A 102 -2.90 5.12 -6.55
CA SER A 102 -2.05 6.25 -6.18
C SER A 102 -0.96 5.74 -5.23
N THR A 103 0.30 6.06 -5.57
CA THR A 103 1.44 5.71 -4.72
C THR A 103 2.11 7.01 -4.38
N CYS A 104 1.97 7.42 -3.13
CA CYS A 104 2.13 8.81 -2.73
C CYS A 104 3.40 9.00 -1.91
N THR A 105 3.97 10.20 -2.03
CA THR A 105 4.74 10.82 -0.96
C THR A 105 3.78 11.65 -0.10
N LEU A 106 3.74 11.36 1.19
CA LEU A 106 2.94 12.08 2.18
C LEU A 106 3.84 12.84 3.14
N ASN A 107 3.52 14.12 3.33
CA ASN A 107 4.19 15.00 4.27
C ASN A 107 3.23 15.34 5.42
N PHE A 108 3.71 15.13 6.63
CA PHE A 108 3.01 15.42 7.88
C PHE A 108 3.72 16.59 8.56
N ASP A 109 2.98 17.66 8.87
CA ASP A 109 3.51 18.85 9.52
C ASP A 109 2.70 19.14 10.78
N GLU A 110 3.18 18.64 11.91
CA GLU A 110 2.46 18.71 13.19
C GLU A 110 1.01 18.19 13.09
N ALA A 111 0.80 17.16 12.25
CA ALA A 111 -0.49 16.54 12.05
C ALA A 111 -1.00 15.94 13.37
N THR A 112 -2.28 16.16 13.68
CA THR A 112 -2.86 15.57 14.89
C THR A 112 -3.01 14.05 14.68
N GLY A 113 -2.43 13.27 15.59
CA GLY A 113 -2.49 11.83 15.58
C GLY A 113 -2.82 11.24 16.96
N TYR A 114 -3.33 10.02 16.97
CA TYR A 114 -3.77 9.32 18.18
C TYR A 114 -3.03 7.99 18.29
N LEU A 115 -2.41 7.74 19.44
CA LEU A 115 -1.67 6.49 19.68
C LEU A 115 -2.61 5.28 19.61
N ILE A 116 -2.15 4.23 18.94
CA ILE A 116 -2.82 2.93 18.90
C ILE A 116 -2.09 1.97 19.83
N GLY A 117 -2.80 1.47 20.83
CA GLY A 117 -2.24 0.56 21.82
C GLY A 117 -1.22 1.26 22.71
N GLU A 118 -0.09 0.61 22.94
CA GLU A 118 0.95 1.09 23.86
C GLU A 118 2.09 1.81 23.12
N GLU A 119 2.67 2.80 23.80
CA GLU A 119 3.90 3.45 23.35
C GLU A 119 4.99 2.42 23.07
N ASN A 120 5.79 2.65 22.03
CA ASN A 120 6.93 1.81 21.67
C ASN A 120 6.57 0.37 21.23
N LYS A 121 5.28 0.08 21.05
CA LYS A 121 4.76 -1.22 20.54
C LYS A 121 4.18 -1.13 19.13
N GLY A 122 4.37 -0.01 18.43
CA GLY A 122 3.76 0.25 17.13
C GLY A 122 4.10 -0.78 16.06
N LEU A 123 5.36 -1.22 16.00
CA LEU A 123 5.79 -2.20 15.00
C LEU A 123 5.11 -3.57 15.20
N ARG A 124 4.87 -3.98 16.44
CA ARG A 124 4.13 -5.22 16.76
C ARG A 124 2.72 -5.18 16.20
N LEU A 125 2.02 -4.05 16.37
CA LEU A 125 0.67 -3.85 15.85
C LEU A 125 0.67 -3.83 14.32
N MET A 126 1.66 -3.15 13.72
CA MET A 126 1.81 -3.07 12.27
C MET A 126 2.00 -4.44 11.61
N PHE A 127 2.69 -5.39 12.27
CA PHE A 127 2.88 -6.74 11.71
C PHE A 127 1.58 -7.51 11.47
N VAL A 128 0.52 -7.23 12.22
CA VAL A 128 -0.81 -7.83 11.95
C VAL A 128 -1.29 -7.42 10.57
N MET A 129 -1.20 -6.13 10.24
CA MET A 129 -1.59 -5.61 8.93
C MET A 129 -0.61 -6.04 7.83
N MET A 130 0.69 -6.13 8.11
CA MET A 130 1.68 -6.61 7.15
C MET A 130 1.46 -8.08 6.76
N ASN A 131 0.99 -8.93 7.66
CA ASN A 131 0.67 -10.32 7.33
C ASN A 131 -0.50 -10.39 6.33
N ALA A 132 -1.55 -9.59 6.55
CA ALA A 132 -2.65 -9.50 5.60
C ALA A 132 -2.18 -8.94 4.24
N ALA A 133 -1.34 -7.90 4.26
CA ALA A 133 -0.78 -7.32 3.03
C ALA A 133 0.07 -8.34 2.25
N ARG A 134 0.92 -9.13 2.91
CA ARG A 134 1.73 -10.19 2.29
C ARG A 134 0.85 -11.23 1.59
N LEU A 135 -0.18 -11.70 2.29
CA LEU A 135 -1.12 -12.67 1.72
C LEU A 135 -1.86 -12.06 0.51
N GLY A 136 -2.33 -10.81 0.65
CA GLY A 136 -2.99 -10.08 -0.43
C GLY A 136 -2.10 -9.92 -1.67
N THR A 137 -0.83 -9.57 -1.49
CA THR A 137 0.12 -9.45 -2.61
C THR A 137 0.42 -10.79 -3.28
N GLY A 138 0.59 -11.87 -2.50
CA GLY A 138 0.73 -13.22 -3.08
C GLY A 138 -0.49 -13.64 -3.89
N MET A 139 -1.68 -13.38 -3.37
CA MET A 139 -2.95 -13.63 -4.05
C MET A 139 -3.07 -12.82 -5.35
N GLN A 140 -2.69 -11.53 -5.34
CA GLN A 140 -2.68 -10.69 -6.54
C GLN A 140 -1.81 -11.32 -7.65
N GLY A 141 -0.61 -11.81 -7.31
CA GLY A 141 0.27 -12.50 -8.27
C GLY A 141 -0.41 -13.72 -8.91
N LEU A 142 -1.05 -14.56 -8.10
CA LEU A 142 -1.82 -15.72 -8.58
C LEU A 142 -2.97 -15.30 -9.51
N CYS A 143 -3.79 -14.32 -9.09
CA CYS A 143 -4.93 -13.86 -9.88
C CYS A 143 -4.50 -13.32 -11.26
N GLN A 144 -3.39 -12.56 -11.32
CA GLN A 144 -2.88 -12.06 -12.59
C GLN A 144 -2.39 -13.17 -13.51
N ALA A 145 -1.69 -14.17 -12.97
CA ALA A 145 -1.23 -15.33 -13.74
C ALA A 145 -2.42 -16.15 -14.29
N GLU A 146 -3.44 -16.37 -13.47
CA GLU A 146 -4.66 -17.08 -13.87
C GLU A 146 -5.41 -16.36 -14.99
N ALA A 147 -5.66 -15.06 -14.82
CA ALA A 147 -6.34 -14.27 -15.84
C ALA A 147 -5.55 -14.27 -17.16
N ALA A 148 -4.22 -14.10 -17.11
CA ALA A 148 -3.38 -14.16 -18.29
C ALA A 148 -3.44 -15.54 -18.97
N TYR A 149 -3.40 -16.62 -18.20
CA TYR A 149 -3.50 -17.98 -18.71
C TYR A 149 -4.83 -18.23 -19.42
N GLN A 150 -5.96 -17.87 -18.80
CA GLN A 150 -7.28 -18.07 -19.42
C GLN A 150 -7.39 -17.34 -20.76
N ASN A 151 -6.91 -16.10 -20.84
CA ASN A 151 -6.89 -15.33 -22.07
C ASN A 151 -5.98 -15.96 -23.13
N ALA A 152 -4.76 -16.37 -22.74
CA ALA A 152 -3.82 -17.02 -23.65
C ALA A 152 -4.34 -18.38 -24.16
N ALA A 153 -4.94 -19.19 -23.29
CA ALA A 153 -5.51 -20.48 -23.64
C ALA A 153 -6.73 -20.34 -24.57
N ALA A 154 -7.58 -19.34 -24.34
CA ALA A 154 -8.67 -19.03 -25.27
C ALA A 154 -8.13 -18.62 -26.65
N TYR A 155 -7.17 -17.68 -26.69
CA TYR A 155 -6.55 -17.25 -27.94
C TYR A 155 -5.87 -18.41 -28.68
N ALA A 156 -5.19 -19.31 -27.97
CA ALA A 156 -4.47 -20.43 -28.56
C ALA A 156 -5.41 -21.48 -29.22
N LYS A 157 -6.66 -21.57 -28.77
CA LYS A 157 -7.68 -22.46 -29.38
C LYS A 157 -8.16 -21.95 -30.73
N ASP A 158 -8.14 -20.63 -30.94
CA ASP A 158 -8.71 -20.01 -32.15
C ASP A 158 -7.64 -19.63 -33.17
N ARG A 159 -6.45 -19.21 -32.71
CA ARG A 159 -5.36 -18.78 -33.58
C ARG A 159 -4.82 -19.97 -34.37
N ILE A 160 -5.01 -19.96 -35.68
CA ILE A 160 -4.42 -20.95 -36.60
C ILE A 160 -3.03 -20.51 -37.08
N GLN A 161 -2.05 -21.42 -37.05
CA GLN A 161 -0.73 -21.22 -37.65
C GLN A 161 0.03 -22.55 -37.74
N GLY A 162 0.68 -22.87 -38.86
CA GLY A 162 1.49 -24.09 -38.97
C GLY A 162 0.71 -25.41 -38.81
N ARG A 163 1.43 -26.51 -38.55
CA ARG A 163 0.88 -27.87 -38.36
C ARG A 163 1.49 -28.53 -37.12
N SER A 164 0.73 -29.39 -36.43
CA SER A 164 1.22 -30.14 -35.27
C SER A 164 2.31 -31.15 -35.65
N LEU A 165 3.28 -31.36 -34.75
CA LEU A 165 4.35 -32.36 -34.91
C LEU A 165 3.82 -33.81 -34.88
N THR A 166 2.61 -34.02 -34.38
CA THR A 166 1.96 -35.33 -34.30
C THR A 166 0.89 -35.54 -35.39
N GLY A 167 1.00 -34.79 -36.48
CA GLY A 167 0.10 -34.82 -37.64
C GLY A 167 -1.05 -33.81 -37.55
N PRO A 168 -1.67 -33.45 -38.71
CA PRO A 168 -2.69 -32.40 -38.78
C PRO A 168 -3.85 -32.61 -37.80
N LYS A 169 -4.20 -31.57 -37.04
CA LYS A 169 -5.33 -31.58 -36.09
C LYS A 169 -6.57 -30.85 -36.61
N ASN A 170 -6.43 -30.04 -37.66
CA ASN A 170 -7.51 -29.43 -38.42
C ASN A 170 -7.35 -29.80 -39.91
N PRO A 171 -7.74 -31.02 -40.31
CA PRO A 171 -7.42 -31.57 -41.63
C PRO A 171 -8.06 -30.78 -42.77
N ASP A 172 -9.25 -30.23 -42.55
CA ASP A 172 -10.01 -29.50 -43.57
C ASP A 172 -9.69 -27.99 -43.60
N GLY A 173 -8.86 -27.52 -42.66
CA GLY A 173 -8.45 -26.13 -42.55
C GLY A 173 -7.05 -25.84 -43.11
N ALA A 174 -6.76 -24.56 -43.35
CA ALA A 174 -5.46 -24.11 -43.89
C ALA A 174 -4.27 -24.34 -42.93
N ALA A 175 -4.50 -24.36 -41.62
CA ALA A 175 -3.52 -24.60 -40.56
C ALA A 175 -4.20 -25.17 -39.30
N ASP A 176 -3.40 -25.70 -38.38
CA ASP A 176 -3.88 -26.16 -37.06
C ASP A 176 -3.95 -24.99 -36.06
N PRO A 177 -4.85 -25.05 -35.06
CA PRO A 177 -4.80 -24.12 -33.93
C PRO A 177 -3.50 -24.23 -33.14
N ILE A 178 -2.96 -23.11 -32.64
CA ILE A 178 -1.64 -23.12 -32.01
C ILE A 178 -1.56 -23.89 -30.69
N ILE A 179 -2.70 -24.27 -30.11
CA ILE A 179 -2.76 -25.07 -28.88
C ILE A 179 -2.23 -26.51 -29.04
N VAL A 180 -2.05 -27.00 -30.28
CA VAL A 180 -1.61 -28.39 -30.57
C VAL A 180 -0.13 -28.52 -30.95
N HIS A 181 0.64 -27.44 -30.86
CA HIS A 181 2.08 -27.45 -31.14
C HIS A 181 2.91 -27.93 -29.96
#